data_AF-A0AAE3BG92-F1
#
_entry.id   AF-A0AAE3BG92-F1
#
_cell.length_a   1.000
_cell.length_b   1.000
_cell.length_c   1.000
_cell.angle_alpha   90.00
_cell.angle_beta   90.00
_cell.angle_gamma   90.00
#
_symmetry.space_group_name_H-M   'P 1'
#
loop_
_entity.id
_entity.type
_entity.pdbx_description
1 polymer ?
#
loop_
_entity_poly.entity_id
_entity_poly.type
_entity_poly.pdbx_seq_one_letter_code
_entity_poly.pdbx_strand_id
1 'polypeptide(L)' 'DTWGGAVQRYFLALLAGFNLLPVFSPELQGVYSIEEDYVIKRMYGYVVEE' A
#
# COMPACT_ATOMS: atom_id res chain seq x y z
N ASP A 1 8.43 -2.47 -15.83
CA ASP A 1 7.86 -1.13 -16.04
C ASP A 1 8.01 -0.33 -14.74
N THR A 2 8.32 0.96 -14.82
CA THR A 2 8.63 1.77 -13.63
C THR A 2 7.33 2.28 -12.99
N TRP A 3 7.17 2.05 -11.69
CA TRP A 3 6.00 2.53 -10.96
C TRP A 3 5.98 4.05 -10.89
N GLY A 4 4.87 4.68 -11.31
CA GLY A 4 4.70 6.12 -11.27
C GLY A 4 3.29 6.58 -11.62
N GLY A 5 3.02 7.87 -11.42
CA GLY A 5 1.78 8.50 -11.86
C GLY A 5 0.51 7.91 -11.23
N ALA A 6 -0.39 7.38 -12.06
CA ALA A 6 -1.70 6.90 -11.63
C ALA A 6 -1.62 5.68 -10.70
N VAL A 7 -0.68 4.75 -10.97
CA VAL A 7 -0.49 3.53 -10.17
C VAL A 7 -0.12 3.89 -8.74
N GLN A 8 0.89 4.76 -8.56
CA GLN A 8 1.31 5.19 -7.23
C GLN A 8 0.17 5.88 -6.46
N ARG A 9 -0.61 6.75 -7.11
CA ARG A 9 -1.74 7.45 -6.48
C ARG A 9 -2.84 6.49 -6.03
N TYR A 10 -3.12 5.45 -6.81
CA TYR A 10 -4.10 4.43 -6.45
C TYR A 10 -3.73 3.69 -5.17
N PHE A 11 -2.49 3.19 -5.06
CA PHE A 11 -2.04 2.47 -3.87
C PHE A 11 -1.93 3.36 -2.63
N LEU A 12 -1.55 4.65 -2.78
CA LEU A 12 -1.56 5.60 -1.67
C LEU A 12 -2.97 5.89 -1.16
N ALA A 13 -3.95 6.07 -2.07
CA ALA A 13 -5.34 6.29 -1.68
C ALA A 13 -5.93 5.06 -0.96
N LEU A 14 -5.59 3.85 -1.42
CA LEU A 14 -5.93 2.60 -0.75
C LEU A 14 -5.33 2.51 0.65
N LEU A 15 -4.05 2.81 0.82
CA LEU A 15 -3.37 2.82 2.12
C LEU A 15 -4.05 3.75 3.13
N ALA A 16 -4.41 4.96 2.67
CA ALA A 16 -5.16 5.91 3.50
C ALA A 16 -6.54 5.35 3.91
N GLY A 17 -7.22 4.67 3.00
CA GLY A 17 -8.48 3.97 3.27
C GLY A 17 -8.34 2.86 4.32
N PHE A 18 -7.32 2.01 4.22
CA PHE A 18 -7.07 0.93 5.20
C PHE A 18 -6.82 1.45 6.61
N ASN A 19 -6.02 2.51 6.75
CA ASN A 19 -5.70 3.08 8.06
C ASN A 19 -6.92 3.78 8.69
N LEU A 20 -7.84 4.31 7.87
CA LEU A 20 -9.08 4.92 8.37
C LEU A 20 -10.16 3.89 8.71
N LEU A 21 -10.25 2.82 7.93
CA LEU A 21 -11.30 1.80 8.01
C LEU A 21 -10.67 0.40 7.97
N PRO A 22 -10.05 -0.06 9.07
CA PRO A 22 -9.30 -1.32 9.11
C PRO A 22 -10.16 -2.57 8.83
N VAL A 23 -11.48 -2.47 9.00
CA VAL A 23 -12.44 -3.56 8.74
C VAL A 23 -12.89 -3.60 7.27
N PHE A 24 -12.64 -2.54 6.47
CA PHE A 24 -13.00 -2.44 5.06
C PHE A 24 -11.75 -2.59 4.18
N SER A 25 -11.05 -3.69 4.37
CA SER A 25 -9.74 -3.92 3.77
C SER A 25 -9.90 -4.76 2.48
N PRO A 26 -9.88 -4.16 1.26
CA PRO A 26 -9.91 -4.94 0.02
C PRO A 26 -8.66 -5.83 -0.12
N GLU A 27 -8.81 -6.99 -0.76
CA GLU A 27 -7.69 -7.89 -1.03
C GLU A 27 -6.74 -7.26 -2.07
N LEU A 28 -5.46 -7.15 -1.73
CA LEU A 28 -4.41 -6.59 -2.57
C LEU A 28 -3.32 -7.63 -2.82
N GLN A 29 -3.02 -7.84 -4.10
CA GLN A 29 -1.93 -8.70 -4.56
C GLN A 29 -0.82 -7.85 -5.19
N GLY A 30 0.43 -8.26 -5.01
CA GLY A 30 1.61 -7.56 -5.53
C GLY A 30 2.19 -6.47 -4.61
N VAL A 31 1.59 -6.23 -3.44
CA VAL A 31 2.14 -5.39 -2.38
C VAL A 31 2.06 -6.11 -1.04
N TYR A 32 2.98 -5.76 -0.12
CA TYR A 32 3.03 -6.31 1.23
C TYR A 32 2.77 -5.21 2.23
N SER A 33 1.91 -5.48 3.21
CA SER A 33 1.62 -4.56 4.31
C SER A 33 2.51 -4.88 5.51
N ILE A 34 3.21 -3.86 6.01
CA ILE A 34 3.96 -3.93 7.28
C ILE A 34 3.23 -3.04 8.29
N GLU A 35 3.01 -3.57 9.48
CA GLU A 35 2.42 -2.83 10.60
C GLU A 35 3.55 -2.17 11.40
N GLU A 36 3.57 -0.83 11.41
CA GLU A 36 4.51 -0.04 12.20
C GLU A 36 3.78 0.57 13.40
N ASP A 37 4.39 0.48 14.58
CA ASP A 37 3.90 1.06 15.85
C ASP A 37 2.44 0.71 16.21
N TYR A 38 1.96 -0.46 15.80
CA TYR A 38 0.63 -1.02 16.13
C TYR A 38 -0.59 -0.23 15.61
N VAL A 39 -0.39 0.90 14.94
CA VAL A 39 -1.48 1.81 14.55
C VAL A 39 -1.47 2.13 13.06
N ILE A 40 -0.30 2.08 12.40
CA ILE A 40 -0.18 2.51 11.01
C ILE A 40 0.31 1.34 10.16
N LYS A 41 -0.48 0.98 9.16
CA LYS A 41 -0.05 0.06 8.11
C LYS A 41 0.65 0.86 7.01
N ARG A 42 1.78 0.34 6.53
CA ARG A 42 2.50 0.80 5.35
C ARG A 42 2.49 -0.27 4.28
N MET A 43 2.43 0.14 3.01
CA MET A 43 2.49 -0.76 1.85
C MET A 43 3.82 -0.63 1.13
N TYR A 44 4.41 -1.77 0.81
CA TYR A 44 5.67 -1.90 0.10
C TYR A 44 5.48 -2.78 -1.15
N GLY A 45 6.20 -2.44 -2.21
CA GLY A 45 6.31 -3.26 -3.43
C GLY A 45 7.78 -3.59 -3.69
N TYR A 46 8.03 -4.75 -4.28
CA TYR A 46 9.38 -5.09 -4.75
C TYR A 46 9.71 -4.28 -6.01
N VAL A 47 10.87 -3.66 -6.00
CA VAL A 47 11.45 -2.95 -7.16
C VAL A 47 12.74 -3.64 -7.58
N VAL A 48 13.05 -3.59 -8.88
CA VAL A 48 14.33 -4.07 -9.39
C VAL A 48 15.38 -3.02 -9.06
N GLU A 49 16.52 -3.44 -8.50
CA GLU A 49 17.67 -2.55 -8.30
C GLU A 49 18.26 -2.15 -9.67
N GLU A 50 18.75 -0.91 -9.76
CA GLU A 50 19.30 -0.34 -11.00
C GLU A 50 20.70 -0.88 -11.32
#